data_AF-A0A6B2G2A2-F1
#
_entry.id   AF-A0A6B2G2A2-F1
#
_cell.length_a   1.000
_cell.length_b   1.000
_cell.length_c   1.000
_cell.angle_alpha   90.00
_cell.angle_beta   90.00
_cell.angle_gamma   90.00
#
_symmetry.space_group_name_H-M   'P 1'
#
loop_
_entity.id
_entity.type
_entity.pdbx_description
1 polymer ?
#
loop_
_entity_poly.entity_id
_entity_poly.type
_entity_poly.pdbx_seq_one_letter_code
_entity_poly.pdbx_strand_id
1 'polypeptide(L)'
;YIELMRFLFKPDSGYSFNSGGELKSIRLLNIDTVKEFHKKYYKPENTLIVIVGAINPKKIIECIINIESTVLSEHILDNKIPRPWVNNEISPPVYGVKEVTFNSNNLTNGNLLICFEGPGRNNIAECVALNVVASYLSYFEQSPLKIKCTGTPTLCSDIVYNTYWFDKTYTSFKFCGAKIDKFDEIIDIFKSMISELRGKGLDNDFLKTVINFEYCSAINSFEQSPHNKIAQRGIDY
;
A
#
# COMPACT_ATOMS: atom_id res chain seq x y z
N TYR A 1 0.76 2.02 10.35
CA TYR A 1 0.01 1.40 9.26
C TYR A 1 -1.41 1.06 9.68
N ILE A 2 -1.66 0.03 10.52
CA ILE A 2 -3.03 -0.39 10.89
C ILE A 2 -3.87 0.78 11.43
N GLU A 3 -3.31 1.58 12.33
CA GLU A 3 -4.04 2.74 12.88
C GLU A 3 -4.34 3.85 11.86
N LEU A 4 -3.53 3.96 10.80
CA LEU A 4 -3.80 4.87 9.68
C LEU A 4 -4.97 4.34 8.85
N MET A 5 -4.99 3.04 8.55
CA MET A 5 -6.09 2.42 7.80
C MET A 5 -7.42 2.51 8.55
N ARG A 6 -7.42 2.26 9.87
CA ARG A 6 -8.59 2.45 10.75
C ARG A 6 -9.05 3.90 10.86
N PHE A 7 -8.13 4.85 10.64
CA PHE A 7 -8.48 6.26 10.65
C PHE A 7 -9.11 6.66 9.32
N LEU A 8 -8.47 6.31 8.20
CA LEU A 8 -8.93 6.67 6.87
C LEU A 8 -10.26 6.01 6.53
N PHE A 9 -10.41 4.71 6.83
CA PHE A 9 -11.56 3.92 6.40
C PHE A 9 -12.50 3.61 7.56
N LYS A 10 -13.80 3.78 7.29
CA LYS A 10 -14.87 3.36 8.20
C LYS A 10 -14.95 1.82 8.27
N PRO A 11 -15.55 1.26 9.35
CA PRO A 11 -15.71 -0.19 9.51
C PRO A 11 -16.61 -0.88 8.47
N ASP A 12 -17.28 -0.11 7.61
CA ASP A 12 -18.04 -0.61 6.46
C ASP A 12 -17.13 -1.00 5.27
N SER A 13 -15.83 -0.72 5.34
CA SER A 13 -14.81 -1.14 4.38
C SER A 13 -13.83 -2.15 4.99
N GLY A 14 -13.48 -3.17 4.21
CA GLY A 14 -12.50 -4.20 4.56
C GLY A 14 -11.10 -3.63 4.81
N TYR A 15 -10.78 -2.45 4.25
CA TYR A 15 -9.47 -1.81 4.40
C TYR A 15 -9.18 -1.34 5.83
N SER A 16 -10.22 -1.12 6.65
CA SER A 16 -10.06 -0.73 8.05
C SER A 16 -9.60 -1.88 8.97
N PHE A 17 -9.65 -3.13 8.49
CA PHE A 17 -9.35 -4.32 9.28
C PHE A 17 -7.92 -4.83 9.07
N ASN A 18 -7.33 -5.40 10.11
CA ASN A 18 -6.06 -6.09 10.00
C ASN A 18 -6.29 -7.54 9.52
N SER A 19 -6.04 -7.80 8.25
CA SER A 19 -6.15 -9.15 7.66
C SER A 19 -5.17 -10.17 8.26
N GLY A 20 -4.05 -9.71 8.84
CA GLY A 20 -3.13 -10.57 9.60
C GLY A 20 -3.69 -11.04 10.94
N GLY A 21 -4.85 -10.52 11.34
CA GLY A 21 -5.56 -10.88 12.56
C GLY A 21 -5.13 -10.07 13.78
N GLU A 22 -6.08 -9.82 14.66
CA GLU A 22 -5.85 -9.20 15.96
C GLU A 22 -5.94 -10.26 17.05
N LEU A 23 -5.08 -10.18 18.07
CA LEU A 23 -5.07 -11.16 19.16
C LEU A 23 -6.44 -11.36 19.80
N LYS A 24 -7.23 -10.28 19.94
CA LYS A 24 -8.60 -10.36 20.47
C LYS A 24 -9.52 -11.17 19.54
N SER A 25 -9.49 -10.88 18.23
CA SER A 25 -10.31 -11.58 17.23
C SER A 25 -9.88 -13.03 17.04
N ILE A 26 -8.57 -13.32 17.04
CA ILE A 26 -8.03 -14.68 16.90
C ILE A 26 -8.49 -15.57 18.06
N ARG A 27 -8.54 -15.04 19.29
CA ARG A 27 -9.02 -15.79 20.47
C ARG A 27 -10.51 -16.11 20.44
N LEU A 28 -11.30 -15.40 19.63
CA LEU A 28 -12.74 -15.62 19.45
C LEU A 28 -13.04 -16.49 18.22
N LEU A 29 -12.03 -16.78 17.40
CA LEU A 29 -12.18 -17.57 16.18
C LEU A 29 -12.49 -19.03 16.55
N ASN A 30 -13.46 -19.64 15.87
CA ASN A 30 -13.76 -21.06 16.00
C ASN A 30 -13.58 -21.76 14.65
N ILE A 31 -13.44 -23.09 14.69
CA ILE A 31 -13.17 -23.90 13.49
C ILE A 31 -14.32 -23.84 12.47
N ASP A 32 -15.56 -23.71 12.93
CA ASP A 32 -16.73 -23.67 12.05
C ASP A 32 -16.76 -22.37 11.24
N THR A 33 -16.46 -21.23 11.85
CA THR A 33 -16.30 -19.94 11.17
C THR A 33 -15.21 -20.01 10.10
N VAL A 34 -14.09 -20.69 10.37
CA VAL A 34 -13.00 -20.87 9.39
C VAL A 34 -13.47 -21.74 8.21
N LYS A 35 -14.15 -22.85 8.49
CA LYS A 35 -14.70 -23.74 7.45
C LYS A 35 -15.73 -23.03 6.59
N GLU A 36 -16.62 -22.25 7.19
CA GLU A 36 -17.62 -21.46 6.46
C GLU A 36 -16.98 -20.38 5.60
N PHE A 37 -15.95 -19.68 6.10
CA PHE A 37 -15.18 -18.72 5.29
C PHE A 37 -14.51 -19.41 4.10
N HIS A 38 -13.87 -20.55 4.31
CA HIS A 38 -13.24 -21.34 3.25
C HIS A 38 -14.27 -21.78 2.21
N LYS A 39 -15.37 -22.42 2.64
CA LYS A 39 -16.46 -22.86 1.76
C LYS A 39 -17.08 -21.71 0.95
N LYS A 40 -17.16 -20.51 1.55
CA LYS A 40 -17.74 -19.34 0.90
C LYS A 40 -16.82 -18.73 -0.16
N TYR A 41 -15.51 -18.60 0.11
CA TYR A 41 -14.60 -17.80 -0.72
C TYR A 41 -13.52 -18.60 -1.46
N TYR A 42 -13.13 -19.80 -1.02
CA TYR A 42 -12.16 -20.66 -1.70
C TYR A 42 -12.85 -21.53 -2.75
N LYS A 43 -13.54 -20.87 -3.69
CA LYS A 43 -14.23 -21.51 -4.80
C LYS A 43 -13.40 -21.41 -6.09
N PRO A 44 -13.50 -22.39 -7.01
CA PRO A 44 -12.80 -22.34 -8.30
C PRO A 44 -13.06 -21.04 -9.07
N GLU A 45 -14.33 -20.63 -9.16
CA GLU A 45 -14.76 -19.39 -9.83
C GLU A 45 -14.33 -18.10 -9.09
N ASN A 46 -13.79 -18.19 -7.86
CA ASN A 46 -13.17 -17.07 -7.14
C ASN A 46 -11.63 -17.11 -7.15
N THR A 47 -11.03 -18.03 -7.88
CA THR A 47 -9.58 -18.28 -7.83
C THR A 47 -8.90 -17.69 -9.05
N LEU A 48 -7.83 -16.92 -8.83
CA LEU A 48 -6.91 -16.47 -9.87
C LEU A 48 -5.57 -17.19 -9.70
N ILE A 49 -5.11 -17.84 -10.76
CA ILE A 49 -3.81 -18.51 -10.78
C ILE A 49 -2.86 -17.69 -11.65
N VAL A 50 -1.77 -17.20 -11.04
CA VAL A 50 -0.71 -16.46 -11.72
C VAL A 50 0.54 -17.32 -11.75
N ILE A 51 1.00 -17.68 -12.95
CA ILE A 51 2.18 -18.54 -13.15
C ILE A 51 3.25 -17.73 -13.88
N VAL A 52 4.43 -17.66 -13.29
CA VAL A 52 5.53 -16.82 -13.77
C VAL A 52 6.84 -17.59 -13.70
N GLY A 53 7.59 -17.62 -14.79
CA GLY A 53 8.92 -18.23 -14.86
C GLY A 53 9.23 -18.83 -16.23
N ALA A 54 10.38 -19.50 -16.32
CA ALA A 54 10.75 -20.28 -17.49
C ALA A 54 9.96 -21.61 -17.51
N ILE A 55 8.74 -21.56 -18.04
CA ILE A 55 7.81 -22.68 -18.06
C ILE A 55 7.54 -23.16 -19.48
N ASN A 56 7.07 -24.40 -19.62
CA ASN A 56 6.44 -24.88 -20.85
C ASN A 56 4.92 -24.63 -20.75
N PRO A 57 4.36 -23.66 -21.48
CA PRO A 57 2.95 -23.30 -21.35
C PRO A 57 2.00 -24.47 -21.62
N LYS A 58 2.34 -25.38 -22.56
CA LYS A 58 1.51 -26.53 -22.90
C LYS A 58 1.36 -27.48 -21.71
N LYS A 59 2.48 -27.85 -21.07
CA LYS A 59 2.47 -28.74 -19.89
C LYS A 59 1.72 -28.12 -18.71
N ILE A 60 1.85 -26.81 -18.53
CA ILE A 60 1.13 -26.09 -17.47
C ILE A 60 -0.37 -26.09 -17.73
N ILE A 61 -0.79 -25.76 -18.95
CA ILE A 61 -2.20 -25.78 -19.34
C ILE A 61 -2.79 -27.18 -19.21
N GLU A 62 -2.09 -28.22 -19.66
CA GLU A 62 -2.51 -29.63 -19.48
C GLU A 62 -2.71 -29.98 -18.00
N CYS A 63 -1.78 -29.56 -17.13
CA CYS A 63 -1.90 -29.76 -15.69
C CYS A 63 -3.10 -29.02 -15.09
N ILE A 64 -3.29 -27.75 -15.45
CA ILE A 64 -4.43 -26.94 -14.98
C ILE A 64 -5.75 -27.57 -15.43
N ILE A 65 -5.88 -27.98 -16.69
CA ILE A 65 -7.10 -28.62 -17.22
C ILE A 65 -7.43 -29.91 -16.44
N ASN A 66 -6.42 -30.72 -16.12
CA ASN A 66 -6.63 -31.94 -15.34
C ASN A 66 -7.12 -31.64 -13.90
N ILE A 67 -6.59 -30.58 -13.28
CA ILE A 67 -7.04 -30.14 -11.95
C ILE A 67 -8.44 -29.54 -12.03
N GLU A 68 -8.68 -28.62 -12.95
CA GLU A 68 -9.98 -27.97 -13.15
C GLU A 68 -11.07 -29.00 -13.44
N SER A 69 -10.84 -29.96 -14.34
CA SER A 69 -11.84 -31.01 -14.62
C SER A 69 -12.19 -31.84 -13.38
N THR A 70 -11.21 -32.17 -12.55
CA THR A 70 -11.45 -32.87 -11.27
C THR A 70 -12.28 -32.00 -10.32
N VAL A 71 -11.84 -30.77 -10.09
CA VAL A 71 -12.48 -29.85 -9.15
C VAL A 71 -13.90 -29.47 -9.59
N LEU A 72 -14.08 -29.18 -10.88
CA LEU A 72 -15.38 -28.80 -11.45
C LEU A 72 -16.37 -29.98 -11.52
N SER A 73 -15.88 -31.23 -11.51
CA SER A 73 -16.77 -32.40 -11.41
C SER A 73 -17.46 -32.51 -10.05
N GLU A 74 -16.88 -31.89 -9.01
CA GLU A 74 -17.35 -31.93 -7.62
C GLU A 74 -18.02 -30.62 -7.17
N HIS A 75 -18.01 -29.57 -8.02
CA HIS A 75 -18.46 -28.22 -7.64
C HIS A 75 -19.43 -27.64 -8.67
N ILE A 76 -20.53 -27.08 -8.16
CA ILE A 76 -21.45 -26.26 -8.98
C ILE A 76 -20.93 -24.83 -8.99
N LEU A 77 -20.59 -24.33 -10.17
CA LEU A 77 -20.16 -22.96 -10.37
C LEU A 77 -21.30 -21.98 -10.02
N ASP A 78 -21.01 -21.03 -9.14
CA ASP A 78 -21.92 -19.94 -8.79
C ASP A 78 -21.29 -18.60 -9.16
N ASN A 79 -21.79 -17.99 -10.24
CA ASN A 79 -21.30 -16.71 -10.72
C ASN A 79 -21.63 -15.53 -9.78
N LYS A 80 -22.35 -15.76 -8.67
CA LYS A 80 -22.74 -14.73 -7.69
C LYS A 80 -21.89 -14.81 -6.42
N ILE A 81 -20.58 -14.74 -6.56
CA ILE A 81 -19.70 -14.61 -5.40
C ILE A 81 -19.82 -13.20 -4.84
N PRO A 82 -20.24 -13.02 -3.57
CA PRO A 82 -20.29 -11.71 -2.98
C PRO A 82 -18.87 -11.16 -2.87
N ARG A 83 -18.61 -10.02 -3.54
CA ARG A 83 -17.39 -9.24 -3.38
C ARG A 83 -17.72 -7.96 -2.62
N PRO A 84 -17.95 -8.04 -1.29
CA PRO A 84 -18.47 -6.93 -0.48
C PRO A 84 -17.60 -5.68 -0.52
N TRP A 85 -16.30 -5.83 -0.83
CA TRP A 85 -15.31 -4.76 -0.88
C TRP A 85 -14.99 -4.27 -2.30
N VAL A 86 -15.60 -4.88 -3.32
CA VAL A 86 -15.39 -4.53 -4.73
C VAL A 86 -16.66 -3.96 -5.35
N ASN A 87 -17.82 -4.52 -5.00
CA ASN A 87 -19.09 -4.17 -5.63
C ASN A 87 -19.84 -3.04 -4.91
N ASN A 88 -19.37 -2.62 -3.73
CA ASN A 88 -19.97 -1.54 -2.97
C ASN A 88 -19.11 -0.28 -3.08
N GLU A 89 -19.76 0.87 -3.13
CA GLU A 89 -19.06 2.15 -3.00
C GLU A 89 -18.37 2.21 -1.64
N ILE A 90 -17.08 2.51 -1.63
CA ILE A 90 -16.32 2.68 -0.41
C ILE A 90 -16.59 4.09 0.10
N SER A 91 -16.99 4.18 1.38
CA SER A 91 -17.16 5.47 2.06
C SER A 91 -15.93 6.37 1.85
N PRO A 92 -16.10 7.67 1.56
CA PRO A 92 -14.99 8.61 1.44
C PRO A 92 -14.08 8.57 2.68
N PRO A 93 -12.77 8.78 2.51
CA PRO A 93 -11.84 8.72 3.62
C PRO A 93 -12.11 9.82 4.64
N VAL A 94 -11.79 9.54 5.91
CA VAL A 94 -11.85 10.54 6.97
C VAL A 94 -10.57 11.38 6.94
N TYR A 95 -10.75 12.70 6.92
CA TYR A 95 -9.66 13.67 7.01
C TYR A 95 -9.57 14.24 8.43
N GLY A 96 -8.35 14.50 8.89
CA GLY A 96 -8.10 15.11 10.20
C GLY A 96 -6.80 14.66 10.82
N VAL A 97 -6.69 14.87 12.13
CA VAL A 97 -5.54 14.47 12.94
C VAL A 97 -5.99 13.39 13.92
N LYS A 98 -5.19 12.33 14.04
CA LYS A 98 -5.39 11.27 15.02
C LYS A 98 -4.09 11.01 15.75
N GLU A 99 -4.12 11.14 17.05
CA GLU A 99 -3.03 10.72 17.92
C GLU A 99 -3.21 9.25 18.32
N VAL A 100 -2.09 8.53 18.36
CA VAL A 100 -2.06 7.12 18.76
C VAL A 100 -0.93 6.94 19.75
N THR A 101 -1.29 6.54 20.96
CA THR A 101 -0.33 6.18 22.01
C THR A 101 -0.06 4.68 21.99
N PHE A 102 1.19 4.30 22.25
CA PHE A 102 1.61 2.92 22.45
C PHE A 102 2.67 2.88 23.56
N ASN A 103 2.84 1.71 24.18
CA ASN A 103 3.84 1.55 25.24
C ASN A 103 5.25 1.70 24.64
N SER A 104 6.02 2.65 25.17
CA SER A 104 7.37 2.95 24.71
C SER A 104 8.24 3.37 25.89
N ASN A 105 9.52 3.01 25.85
CA ASN A 105 10.52 3.51 26.79
C ASN A 105 11.03 4.91 26.39
N ASN A 106 10.79 5.33 25.15
CA ASN A 106 11.10 6.67 24.67
C ASN A 106 9.80 7.49 24.59
N LEU A 107 9.71 8.52 25.43
CA LEU A 107 8.56 9.41 25.54
C LEU A 107 8.75 10.75 24.81
N THR A 108 9.92 10.99 24.23
CA THR A 108 10.25 12.25 23.53
C THR A 108 10.18 12.11 22.01
N ASN A 109 10.23 10.88 21.50
CA ASN A 109 10.22 10.60 20.07
C ASN A 109 9.04 9.70 19.70
N GLY A 110 8.43 9.99 18.57
CA GLY A 110 7.34 9.22 17.98
C GLY A 110 7.50 9.06 16.48
N ASN A 111 6.41 8.72 15.80
CA ASN A 111 6.35 8.74 14.35
C ASN A 111 5.21 9.67 13.94
N LEU A 112 5.52 10.63 13.07
CA LEU A 112 4.50 11.45 12.41
C LEU A 112 4.22 10.85 11.04
N LEU A 113 2.94 10.64 10.73
CA LEU A 113 2.50 10.18 9.41
C LEU A 113 1.64 11.28 8.79
N ILE A 114 2.04 11.78 7.62
CA ILE A 114 1.22 12.66 6.79
C ILE A 114 0.74 11.83 5.60
N CYS A 115 -0.57 11.72 5.41
CA CYS A 115 -1.15 10.89 4.35
C CYS A 115 -2.18 11.67 3.53
N PHE A 116 -2.23 11.38 2.24
CA PHE A 116 -3.16 11.99 1.29
C PHE A 116 -3.75 10.95 0.36
N GLU A 117 -4.99 11.20 -0.02
CA GLU A 117 -5.66 10.50 -1.12
C GLU A 117 -4.99 10.88 -2.44
N GLY A 118 -4.70 9.87 -3.25
CA GLY A 118 -4.14 9.99 -4.59
C GLY A 118 -5.15 9.57 -5.67
N PRO A 119 -4.69 9.42 -6.92
CA PRO A 119 -5.54 9.01 -8.03
C PRO A 119 -6.14 7.61 -7.83
N GLY A 120 -7.24 7.34 -8.55
CA GLY A 120 -7.84 6.02 -8.65
C GLY A 120 -6.84 4.98 -9.18
N ARG A 121 -6.88 3.74 -8.66
CA ARG A 121 -5.85 2.72 -8.97
C ARG A 121 -5.64 2.45 -10.46
N ASN A 122 -6.68 2.66 -11.27
CA ASN A 122 -6.65 2.43 -12.72
C ASN A 122 -5.93 3.56 -13.49
N ASN A 123 -5.66 4.71 -12.87
CA ASN A 123 -4.91 5.80 -13.48
C ASN A 123 -3.40 5.59 -13.29
N ILE A 124 -2.87 4.58 -13.98
CA ILE A 124 -1.50 4.09 -13.79
C ILE A 124 -0.46 5.22 -13.97
N ALA A 125 -0.66 6.10 -14.95
CA ALA A 125 0.27 7.19 -15.22
C ALA A 125 0.36 8.17 -14.04
N GLU A 126 -0.77 8.59 -13.48
CA GLU A 126 -0.79 9.46 -12.30
C GLU A 126 -0.25 8.76 -11.05
N CYS A 127 -0.56 7.47 -10.84
CA CYS A 127 -0.02 6.71 -9.73
C CYS A 127 1.53 6.61 -9.79
N VAL A 128 2.08 6.38 -10.99
CA VAL A 128 3.54 6.35 -11.20
C VAL A 128 4.15 7.74 -10.98
N ALA A 129 3.52 8.79 -11.51
CA ALA A 129 3.97 10.17 -11.29
C ALA A 129 3.98 10.53 -9.79
N LEU A 130 2.95 10.14 -9.04
CA LEU A 130 2.87 10.35 -7.59
C LEU A 130 4.01 9.61 -6.85
N ASN A 131 4.33 8.38 -7.26
CA ASN A 131 5.45 7.63 -6.69
C ASN A 131 6.80 8.32 -6.93
N VAL A 132 7.05 8.79 -8.16
CA VAL A 132 8.26 9.55 -8.51
C VAL A 132 8.36 10.83 -7.68
N VAL A 133 7.27 11.58 -7.53
CA VAL A 133 7.24 12.79 -6.69
C VAL A 133 7.51 12.45 -5.22
N ALA A 134 6.93 11.37 -4.70
CA ALA A 134 7.17 10.96 -3.32
C ALA A 134 8.63 10.56 -3.05
N SER A 135 9.23 9.85 -4.01
CA SER A 135 10.64 9.52 -4.02
C SER A 135 11.52 10.77 -4.09
N TYR A 136 11.23 11.67 -5.03
CA TYR A 136 11.92 12.96 -5.15
C TYR A 136 11.92 13.74 -3.82
N LEU A 137 10.77 13.77 -3.13
CA LEU A 137 10.59 14.51 -1.89
C LEU A 137 11.32 13.92 -0.69
N SER A 138 11.51 12.59 -0.61
CA SER A 138 11.88 11.94 0.66
C SER A 138 12.90 10.79 0.58
N TYR A 139 13.21 10.24 -0.59
CA TYR A 139 14.00 9.00 -0.68
C TYR A 139 15.52 9.24 -0.62
N PHE A 140 16.01 10.29 -1.29
CA PHE A 140 17.45 10.54 -1.44
C PHE A 140 17.94 11.51 -0.36
N GLU A 141 19.24 11.49 -0.03
CA GLU A 141 19.80 12.46 0.92
C GLU A 141 19.67 13.91 0.44
N GLN A 142 19.71 14.12 -0.88
CA GLN A 142 19.45 15.43 -1.50
C GLN A 142 17.96 15.74 -1.71
N SER A 143 17.06 14.83 -1.31
CA SER A 143 15.64 15.08 -1.34
C SER A 143 15.28 16.22 -0.38
N PRO A 144 14.37 17.12 -0.77
CA PRO A 144 14.21 18.37 -0.05
C PRO A 144 13.60 18.18 1.35
N LEU A 145 12.77 17.16 1.60
CA LEU A 145 12.30 16.88 2.97
C LEU A 145 13.40 16.27 3.84
N LYS A 146 14.29 15.45 3.26
CA LYS A 146 15.45 14.91 3.99
C LYS A 146 16.35 16.04 4.44
N ILE A 147 16.77 16.92 3.53
CA ILE A 147 17.60 18.09 3.84
C ILE A 147 17.00 18.92 5.00
N LYS A 148 15.69 19.22 4.96
CA LYS A 148 15.06 20.08 5.97
C LYS A 148 14.79 19.40 7.31
N CYS A 149 14.56 18.09 7.36
CA CYS A 149 14.10 17.41 8.59
C CYS A 149 15.13 16.48 9.24
N THR A 150 16.08 15.92 8.49
CA THR A 150 17.10 15.00 9.02
C THR A 150 18.45 15.67 9.28
N GLY A 151 18.60 16.95 8.89
CA GLY A 151 19.79 17.76 9.15
C GLY A 151 20.00 18.14 10.62
N THR A 152 20.79 19.20 10.86
CA THR A 152 21.06 19.72 12.22
C THR A 152 20.36 21.07 12.42
N PRO A 153 19.49 21.24 13.44
CA PRO A 153 19.09 20.24 14.43
C PRO A 153 18.15 19.18 13.84
N THR A 154 18.32 17.92 14.25
CA THR A 154 17.52 16.81 13.73
C THR A 154 16.10 16.83 14.28
N LEU A 155 15.12 16.89 13.37
CA LEU A 155 13.68 16.83 13.68
C LEU A 155 13.17 15.39 13.68
N CYS A 156 13.68 14.56 12.76
CA CYS A 156 13.39 13.12 12.67
C CYS A 156 14.63 12.35 12.21
N SER A 157 14.72 11.07 12.54
CA SER A 157 15.86 10.23 12.17
C SER A 157 15.85 9.83 10.70
N ASP A 158 14.66 9.66 10.13
CA ASP A 158 14.50 9.24 8.73
C ASP A 158 13.11 9.61 8.20
N ILE A 159 12.94 9.61 6.88
CA ILE A 159 11.65 9.77 6.20
C ILE A 159 11.47 8.63 5.21
N VAL A 160 10.37 7.90 5.35
CA VAL A 160 9.99 6.82 4.44
C VAL A 160 8.60 7.10 3.89
N TYR A 161 8.44 7.00 2.58
CA TYR A 161 7.11 7.07 1.95
C TYR A 161 6.57 5.68 1.64
N ASN A 162 5.25 5.53 1.67
CA ASN A 162 4.54 4.32 1.23
C ASN A 162 3.28 4.73 0.46
N THR A 163 3.02 4.05 -0.66
CA THR A 163 1.76 4.19 -1.41
C THR A 163 0.95 2.91 -1.24
N TYR A 164 -0.25 3.05 -0.67
CA TYR A 164 -1.20 1.96 -0.50
C TYR A 164 -2.15 1.92 -1.69
N TRP A 165 -2.36 0.73 -2.26
CA TRP A 165 -3.16 0.52 -3.48
C TRP A 165 -4.47 -0.15 -3.10
N PHE A 166 -5.53 0.65 -3.06
CA PHE A 166 -6.91 0.22 -2.80
C PHE A 166 -7.78 0.59 -4.00
N ASP A 167 -9.03 1.00 -3.82
CA ASP A 167 -9.85 1.63 -4.88
C ASP A 167 -9.17 2.88 -5.46
N LYS A 168 -8.55 3.66 -4.58
CA LYS A 168 -7.62 4.74 -4.88
C LYS A 168 -6.26 4.46 -4.26
N THR A 169 -5.28 5.24 -4.67
CA THR A 169 -3.98 5.25 -4.00
C THR A 169 -4.01 6.15 -2.78
N TYR A 170 -3.27 5.80 -1.74
CA TYR A 170 -3.08 6.62 -0.55
C TYR A 170 -1.59 6.68 -0.25
N THR A 171 -0.96 7.84 -0.43
CA THR A 171 0.47 8.02 -0.19
C THR A 171 0.69 8.62 1.18
N SER A 172 1.57 8.01 1.97
CA SER A 172 1.95 8.45 3.30
C SER A 172 3.43 8.71 3.39
N PHE A 173 3.81 9.76 4.11
CA PHE A 173 5.17 10.09 4.50
C PHE A 173 5.28 9.87 5.99
N LYS A 174 6.14 8.93 6.38
CA LYS A 174 6.44 8.62 7.78
C LYS A 174 7.76 9.29 8.16
N PHE A 175 7.69 10.24 9.07
CA PHE A 175 8.84 10.82 9.74
C PHE A 175 9.17 9.94 10.95
N CYS A 176 10.23 9.14 10.81
CA CYS A 176 10.66 8.15 11.79
C CYS A 176 11.39 8.82 12.96
N GLY A 177 11.09 8.39 14.19
CA GLY A 177 11.79 8.88 15.38
C GLY A 177 11.72 10.40 15.55
N ALA A 178 10.65 11.02 15.04
CA ALA A 178 10.44 12.46 15.11
C ALA A 178 10.24 12.93 16.55
N LYS A 179 10.81 14.08 16.90
CA LYS A 179 10.60 14.69 18.22
C LYS A 179 9.14 15.14 18.34
N ILE A 180 8.47 14.70 19.41
CA ILE A 180 7.02 14.89 19.58
C ILE A 180 6.66 16.37 19.68
N ASP A 181 7.45 17.16 20.41
CA ASP A 181 7.31 18.61 20.55
C ASP A 181 7.56 19.38 19.24
N LYS A 182 8.00 18.70 18.18
CA LYS A 182 8.31 19.26 16.85
C LYS A 182 7.36 18.78 15.75
N PHE A 183 6.28 18.08 16.08
CA PHE A 183 5.33 17.60 15.06
C PHE A 183 4.72 18.74 14.24
N ASP A 184 4.27 19.82 14.89
CA ASP A 184 3.70 20.98 14.19
C ASP A 184 4.72 21.64 13.26
N GLU A 185 5.98 21.77 13.71
CA GLU A 185 7.07 22.31 12.90
C GLU A 185 7.31 21.44 11.64
N ILE A 186 7.32 20.10 11.78
CA ILE A 186 7.47 19.19 10.64
C ILE A 186 6.28 19.31 9.68
N ILE A 187 5.05 19.45 10.18
CA ILE A 187 3.85 19.64 9.36
C ILE A 187 3.95 20.95 8.56
N ASP A 188 4.41 22.02 9.19
CA ASP A 188 4.58 23.32 8.53
C ASP A 188 5.69 23.30 7.49
N ILE A 189 6.81 22.61 7.78
CA ILE A 189 7.88 22.35 6.80
C ILE A 189 7.32 21.59 5.60
N PHE A 190 6.53 20.54 5.83
CA PHE A 190 5.94 19.74 4.77
C PHE A 190 5.01 20.59 3.89
N LYS A 191 4.06 21.34 4.48
CA LYS A 191 3.14 22.23 3.74
C LYS A 191 3.89 23.32 2.96
N SER A 192 4.90 23.93 3.58
CA SER A 192 5.72 24.97 2.96
C SER A 192 6.51 24.41 1.78
N MET A 193 7.03 23.19 1.90
CA MET A 193 7.74 22.50 0.82
C MET A 193 6.85 22.28 -0.40
N ILE A 194 5.65 21.73 -0.20
CA ILE A 194 4.71 21.50 -1.30
C ILE A 194 4.33 22.83 -1.97
N SER A 195 4.10 23.88 -1.18
CA SER A 195 3.78 25.21 -1.69
C SER A 195 4.93 25.82 -2.50
N GLU A 196 6.16 25.70 -2.00
CA GLU A 196 7.38 26.16 -2.67
C GLU A 196 7.57 25.46 -4.03
N LEU A 197 7.47 24.13 -4.06
CA LEU A 197 7.65 23.34 -5.28
C LEU A 197 6.52 23.56 -6.29
N ARG A 198 5.30 23.86 -5.84
CA ARG A 198 4.20 24.24 -6.73
C ARG A 198 4.48 25.56 -7.45
N GLY A 199 5.15 26.50 -6.79
CA GLY A 199 5.49 27.81 -7.36
C GLY A 199 6.75 27.79 -8.23
N LYS A 200 7.82 27.16 -7.74
CA LYS A 200 9.14 27.13 -8.42
C LYS A 200 9.28 26.01 -9.44
N GLY A 201 8.46 24.97 -9.34
CA GLY A 201 8.66 23.71 -10.07
C GLY A 201 9.64 22.77 -9.37
N LEU A 202 9.85 21.61 -10.00
CA LEU A 202 10.83 20.61 -9.57
C LEU A 202 12.17 20.88 -10.27
N ASP A 203 13.28 20.55 -9.60
CA ASP A 203 14.60 20.55 -10.24
C ASP A 203 14.61 19.47 -11.33
N ASN A 204 14.79 19.87 -12.58
CA ASN A 204 14.71 18.97 -13.73
C ASN A 204 15.83 17.92 -13.76
N ASP A 205 17.03 18.26 -13.32
CA ASP A 205 18.17 17.35 -13.40
C ASP A 205 18.12 16.34 -12.25
N PHE A 206 17.70 16.78 -11.06
CA PHE A 206 17.38 15.84 -9.99
C PHE A 206 16.18 14.97 -10.36
N LEU A 207 15.11 15.53 -10.92
CA LEU A 207 13.92 14.76 -11.33
C LEU A 207 14.27 13.66 -12.35
N LYS A 208 15.13 13.95 -13.35
CA LYS A 208 15.62 12.92 -14.29
C LYS A 208 16.35 11.80 -13.56
N THR A 209 17.17 12.13 -12.56
CA THR A 209 17.89 11.16 -11.75
C THR A 209 16.91 10.26 -10.99
N VAL A 210 15.87 10.84 -10.37
CA VAL A 210 14.83 10.11 -9.65
C VAL A 210 14.06 9.19 -10.60
N ILE A 211 13.64 9.69 -11.77
CA ILE A 211 12.92 8.90 -12.77
C ILE A 211 13.76 7.70 -13.21
N ASN A 212 15.03 7.92 -13.52
CA ASN A 212 15.93 6.83 -13.91
C ASN A 212 16.11 5.80 -12.79
N PHE A 213 16.25 6.26 -11.54
CA PHE A 213 16.32 5.36 -10.39
C PHE A 213 15.05 4.51 -10.24
N GLU A 214 13.86 5.13 -10.26
CA GLU A 214 12.58 4.44 -10.13
C GLU A 214 12.37 3.43 -11.28
N TYR A 215 12.77 3.79 -12.50
CA TYR A 215 12.74 2.90 -13.66
C TYR A 215 13.65 1.68 -13.49
N CYS A 216 14.93 1.90 -13.14
CA CYS A 216 15.88 0.82 -12.90
C CYS A 216 15.45 -0.06 -11.72
N SER A 217 14.93 0.53 -10.66
CA SER A 217 14.38 -0.18 -9.49
C SER A 217 13.20 -1.08 -9.90
N ALA A 218 12.30 -0.57 -10.74
CA ALA A 218 11.19 -1.34 -11.27
C ALA A 218 11.64 -2.53 -12.13
N ILE A 219 12.63 -2.34 -13.02
CA ILE A 219 13.21 -3.42 -13.83
C ILE A 219 13.88 -4.46 -12.94
N ASN A 220 14.79 -4.04 -12.06
CA ASN A 220 15.51 -4.95 -11.19
C ASN A 220 14.55 -5.75 -10.31
N SER A 221 13.48 -5.13 -9.80
CA SER A 221 12.44 -5.85 -9.05
C SER A 221 11.69 -6.86 -9.92
N PHE A 222 11.45 -6.55 -11.20
CA PHE A 222 10.85 -7.50 -12.13
C PHE A 222 11.78 -8.68 -12.43
N GLU A 223 13.09 -8.46 -12.55
CA GLU A 223 14.07 -9.53 -12.77
C GLU A 223 14.22 -10.43 -11.53
N GLN A 224 14.31 -9.84 -10.35
CA GLN A 224 14.53 -10.59 -9.10
C GLN A 224 13.26 -11.28 -8.59
N SER A 225 12.08 -10.72 -8.83
CA SER A 225 10.81 -11.21 -8.28
C SER A 225 9.62 -10.93 -9.21
N PRO A 226 9.62 -11.48 -10.43
CA PRO A 226 8.58 -11.21 -11.42
C PRO A 226 7.20 -11.69 -10.94
N HIS A 227 7.15 -12.79 -10.17
CA HIS A 227 5.94 -13.31 -9.57
C HIS A 227 5.25 -12.29 -8.66
N ASN A 228 6.00 -11.56 -7.82
CA ASN A 228 5.43 -10.55 -6.93
C ASN A 228 4.87 -9.36 -7.71
N LYS A 229 5.59 -8.88 -8.73
CA LYS A 229 5.14 -7.75 -9.56
C LYS A 229 3.89 -8.10 -10.39
N ILE A 230 3.86 -9.29 -10.96
CA ILE A 230 2.70 -9.74 -11.75
C ILE A 230 1.53 -10.06 -10.84
N ALA A 231 1.73 -10.72 -9.69
CA ALA A 231 0.64 -10.99 -8.75
C ALA A 231 0.00 -9.70 -8.22
N GLN A 232 0.82 -8.70 -7.87
CA GLN A 232 0.30 -7.38 -7.46
C GLN A 232 -0.58 -6.74 -8.53
N ARG A 233 -0.24 -6.84 -9.81
CA ARG A 233 -1.04 -6.30 -10.92
C ARG A 233 -2.18 -7.22 -11.38
N GLY A 234 -2.05 -8.52 -11.16
CA GLY A 234 -3.01 -9.54 -11.58
C GLY A 234 -4.24 -9.58 -10.68
N ILE A 235 -4.08 -9.23 -9.39
CA ILE A 235 -5.19 -9.11 -8.43
C ILE A 235 -6.09 -7.89 -8.74
N ASP A 236 -5.64 -6.96 -9.60
CA ASP A 236 -6.38 -5.76 -9.97
C ASP A 236 -7.32 -5.92 -11.19
N TYR A 237 -7.28 -7.07 -11.88
CA TYR A 237 -8.21 -7.47 -12.95
C TYR A 237 -9.20 -8.53 -12.46
#